data_AF-A2GLV7-F1
#
_entry.id   AF-A2GLV7-F1
#
_cell.length_a   1.000
_cell.length_b   1.000
_cell.length_c   1.000
_cell.angle_alpha   90.00
_cell.angle_beta   90.00
_cell.angle_gamma   90.00
#
_symmetry.space_group_name_H-M   'P 1'
#
loop_
_entity.id
_entity.type
_entity.pdbx_description
1 polymer ?
#
loop_
_entity_poly.entity_id
_entity_poly.type
_entity_poly.pdbx_seq_one_letter_code
_entity_poly.pdbx_strand_id
1 'polypeptide(L)'
;MTHTIDIEALKKEIREQILSELKEQKPEQKPERPKRKLSEKQLAALAAGCLKNPRMQSKLARLAAEKEKAEKEKQDKNNEESK
;
A
#
# COMPACT_ATOMS: atom_id res chain seq x y z
N MET A 1 -10.61 40.54 -53.84
CA MET A 1 -11.19 39.50 -52.97
C MET A 1 -10.48 39.59 -51.63
N THR A 2 -10.99 40.35 -50.67
CA THR A 2 -10.39 40.44 -49.33
C THR A 2 -10.75 39.16 -48.58
N HIS A 3 -9.77 38.29 -48.33
CA HIS A 3 -9.95 37.11 -47.51
C HIS A 3 -10.25 37.54 -46.08
N THR A 4 -11.53 37.54 -45.70
CA THR A 4 -11.96 37.74 -44.32
C THR A 4 -11.60 36.48 -43.54
N ILE A 5 -10.50 36.56 -42.79
CA ILE A 5 -10.08 35.49 -41.89
C ILE A 5 -11.13 35.41 -40.79
N ASP A 6 -11.77 34.24 -40.66
CA ASP A 6 -12.68 33.97 -39.56
C ASP A 6 -11.88 33.77 -38.27
N ILE A 7 -11.78 34.85 -37.50
CA ILE A 7 -11.02 34.90 -36.24
C ILE A 7 -11.61 33.90 -35.23
N GLU A 8 -12.91 33.59 -35.30
CA GLU A 8 -13.53 32.64 -34.38
C GLU A 8 -13.13 31.21 -34.69
N ALA A 9 -13.04 30.86 -35.97
CA ALA A 9 -12.53 29.55 -36.40
C ALA A 9 -11.07 29.36 -35.95
N LEU A 10 -10.23 30.39 -36.15
CA LEU A 10 -8.82 30.34 -35.76
C LEU A 10 -8.63 30.17 -34.25
N LYS A 11 -9.45 30.85 -33.44
CA LYS A 11 -9.43 30.73 -31.97
C LYS A 11 -9.84 29.34 -31.49
N LYS A 12 -10.77 28.67 -32.17
CA LYS A 12 -11.19 27.30 -31.83
C LYS A 12 -10.08 26.30 -32.11
N GLU A 13 -9.43 26.41 -33.27
CA GLU A 13 -8.32 25.55 -33.67
C GLU A 13 -7.14 25.65 -32.70
N ILE A 14 -6.75 26.87 -32.32
CA ILE A 14 -5.67 27.10 -31.34
C ILE A 14 -6.02 26.49 -29.98
N ARG A 15 -7.28 26.59 -29.53
CA ARG A 15 -7.72 25.98 -28.27
C ARG A 15 -7.63 24.46 -28.31
N GLU A 16 -8.01 23.83 -29.41
CA GLU A 16 -7.96 22.37 -29.54
C GLU A 16 -6.52 21.84 -29.58
N GLN A 17 -5.59 22.56 -30.22
CA GLN A 17 -4.16 22.22 -30.20
C GLN A 17 -3.60 22.29 -28.78
N ILE A 18 -3.85 23.39 -28.06
CA ILE A 18 -3.40 23.56 -26.67
C ILE A 18 -3.99 22.47 -25.78
N LEU A 19 -5.28 22.18 -25.91
CA LEU A 19 -5.94 21.13 -25.11
C LEU A 19 -5.36 19.75 -25.41
N SER A 20 -5.03 19.46 -26.66
CA SER A 20 -4.42 18.17 -27.05
C SER A 20 -3.02 18.03 -26.48
N GLU A 21 -2.19 19.08 -26.57
CA GLU A 21 -0.83 19.10 -26.02
C GLU A 21 -0.82 19.03 -24.48
N LEU A 22 -1.75 19.71 -23.80
CA LEU A 22 -1.93 19.59 -22.35
C LEU A 22 -2.40 18.20 -21.92
N LYS A 23 -3.16 17.50 -22.77
CA LYS A 23 -3.67 16.14 -22.49
C LYS A 23 -2.60 15.07 -22.72
N GLU A 24 -1.64 15.33 -23.61
CA GLU A 24 -0.47 14.47 -23.83
C GLU A 24 0.60 14.60 -22.73
N GLN A 25 0.55 15.67 -21.91
CA GLN A 25 1.25 15.72 -20.63
C GLN A 25 0.58 14.77 -19.63
N LYS A 26 0.75 13.47 -19.87
CA LYS A 26 0.42 12.41 -18.90
C LYS A 26 1.08 12.72 -17.56
N PRO A 27 0.43 12.37 -16.43
CA PRO A 27 1.04 12.52 -15.13
C PRO A 27 2.38 11.78 -15.12
N GLU A 28 3.45 12.48 -14.73
CA GLU A 28 4.77 11.92 -14.51
C GLU A 28 4.64 10.53 -13.85
N GLN A 29 5.06 9.51 -14.57
CA GLN A 29 5.21 8.18 -14.01
C GLN A 29 6.31 8.29 -12.95
N LYS A 30 5.93 8.56 -11.70
CA LYS A 30 6.86 8.56 -10.58
C LYS A 30 7.68 7.28 -10.66
N PRO A 31 9.03 7.33 -10.65
CA PRO A 31 9.82 6.12 -10.67
C PRO A 31 9.39 5.25 -9.49
N GLU A 32 9.03 4.00 -9.76
CA GLU A 32 8.64 3.05 -8.71
C GLU A 32 9.83 2.94 -7.76
N ARG A 33 9.68 3.42 -6.53
CA ARG A 33 10.75 3.34 -5.53
C ARG A 33 11.12 1.87 -5.36
N PRO A 34 12.41 1.49 -5.46
CA PRO A 34 12.81 0.11 -5.26
C PRO A 34 12.30 -0.37 -3.91
N LYS A 35 11.49 -1.45 -3.90
CA LYS A 35 11.12 -2.15 -2.67
C LYS A 35 12.40 -2.72 -2.05
N ARG A 36 13.01 -1.98 -1.14
CA ARG A 36 14.22 -2.43 -0.42
C ARG A 36 13.82 -3.55 0.52
N LYS A 37 14.45 -4.72 0.38
CA LYS A 37 14.36 -5.79 1.37
C LYS A 37 15.11 -5.32 2.61
N LEU A 38 14.45 -5.33 3.76
CA LEU A 38 15.10 -5.02 5.03
C LEU A 38 16.08 -6.15 5.39
N SER A 39 17.25 -5.78 5.90
CA SER A 39 18.18 -6.77 6.43
C SER A 39 17.63 -7.39 7.72
N GLU A 40 18.12 -8.57 8.09
CA GLU A 40 17.73 -9.27 9.32
C GLU A 40 17.91 -8.38 10.56
N LYS A 41 18.99 -7.60 10.60
CA LYS A 41 19.26 -6.62 11.67
C LYS A 41 18.18 -5.53 11.75
N GLN A 42 17.68 -5.06 10.61
CA GLN A 42 16.63 -4.05 10.55
C GLN A 42 15.27 -4.63 10.94
N LEU A 43 14.98 -5.87 10.54
CA LEU A 43 13.77 -6.58 10.95
C LEU A 43 13.76 -6.82 12.47
N ALA A 44 14.89 -7.24 13.04
CA ALA A 44 15.04 -7.41 14.48
C ALA A 44 14.86 -6.07 15.24
N ALA A 45 15.41 -4.96 14.72
CA ALA A 45 15.23 -3.64 15.30
C ALA A 45 13.75 -3.17 15.27
N LEU A 46 13.02 -3.44 14.18
CA LEU A 46 11.59 -3.16 14.09
C LEU A 46 10.79 -4.02 15.08
N ALA A 47 11.10 -5.32 15.19
CA ALA A 47 10.47 -6.21 16.16
C ALA A 47 10.71 -5.73 17.61
N ALA A 48 11.94 -5.34 17.94
CA ALA A 48 12.30 -4.77 19.24
C ALA A 48 11.54 -3.45 19.52
N GLY A 49 11.33 -2.62 18.50
CA GLY A 49 10.48 -1.42 18.60
C GLY A 49 9.02 -1.75 18.90
N CYS A 50 8.46 -2.76 18.23
CA CYS A 50 7.11 -3.25 18.49
C CYS A 50 6.93 -3.78 19.92
N LEU A 51 7.94 -4.45 20.49
CA LEU A 51 7.90 -4.95 21.87
C LEU A 51 7.83 -3.84 22.92
N LYS A 52 8.27 -2.62 22.61
CA LYS A 52 8.21 -1.47 23.52
C LYS A 52 6.85 -0.75 23.48
N ASN A 53 5.99 -1.05 22.52
CA ASN A 53 4.68 -0.41 22.38
C ASN A 53 3.63 -1.11 23.27
N PRO A 54 3.02 -0.42 24.26
CA PRO A 54 2.06 -1.04 25.20
C PRO A 54 0.84 -1.67 24.52
N ARG A 55 0.36 -1.08 23.42
CA ARG A 55 -0.75 -1.63 22.63
C ARG A 55 -0.37 -2.95 21.97
N MET A 56 0.87 -3.06 21.50
CA MET A 56 1.39 -4.29 20.89
C MET A 56 1.64 -5.37 21.94
N GLN A 57 2.17 -5.01 23.10
CA GLN A 57 2.33 -5.96 24.22
C GLN A 57 1.00 -6.61 24.61
N SER A 58 -0.05 -5.79 24.79
CA SER A 58 -1.39 -6.28 25.14
C SER A 58 -1.95 -7.22 24.06
N LYS A 59 -1.75 -6.89 22.79
CA LYS A 59 -2.16 -7.72 21.66
C LYS A 59 -1.39 -9.04 21.62
N LEU A 60 -0.07 -9.01 21.84
CA LEU A 60 0.77 -10.20 21.88
C LEU A 60 0.38 -11.14 23.03
N ALA A 61 0.10 -10.59 24.22
CA ALA A 61 -0.36 -11.36 25.37
C ALA A 61 -1.69 -12.08 25.08
N ARG A 62 -2.64 -11.39 24.43
CA ARG A 62 -3.93 -12.01 24.04
C ARG A 62 -3.74 -13.15 23.05
N LEU A 63 -2.91 -12.93 22.03
CA LEU A 63 -2.61 -13.95 21.02
C LEU A 63 -1.87 -15.16 21.61
N ALA A 64 -0.97 -14.94 22.56
CA ALA A 64 -0.28 -16.01 23.27
C ALA A 64 -1.26 -16.87 24.10
N ALA A 65 -2.16 -16.22 24.85
CA ALA A 65 -3.18 -16.90 25.63
C ALA A 65 -4.18 -17.67 24.75
N GLU A 66 -4.57 -17.11 23.59
CA GLU A 66 -5.41 -17.81 22.61
C GLU A 66 -4.72 -19.06 22.04
N LYS A 67 -3.42 -18.98 21.72
CA LYS A 67 -2.64 -20.12 21.26
C LYS A 67 -2.50 -21.21 22.31
N GLU A 68 -2.20 -20.85 23.55
CA GLU A 68 -2.07 -21.81 24.65
C GLU A 68 -3.40 -22.55 24.90
N LYS A 69 -4.54 -21.83 24.83
CA LYS A 69 -5.87 -22.46 24.92
C LYS A 69 -6.13 -23.40 23.75
N ALA A 70 -5.78 -23.00 22.53
CA ALA A 70 -5.95 -23.84 21.35
C ALA A 70 -5.03 -25.08 21.36
N GLU A 71 -3.83 -24.98 21.93
CA GLU A 71 -2.93 -26.13 22.08
C GLU A 71 -3.43 -27.10 23.15
N LYS A 72 -3.92 -26.60 24.29
CA LYS A 72 -4.55 -27.44 25.32
C LYS A 72 -5.78 -28.16 24.77
N GLU A 73 -6.66 -27.44 24.07
CA GLU A 73 -7.86 -28.04 23.45
C GLU A 73 -7.50 -29.13 22.41
N LYS A 74 -6.40 -28.95 21.66
CA LYS A 74 -5.90 -29.98 20.73
C LYS A 74 -5.29 -31.17 21.47
N GLN A 75 -4.57 -30.94 22.56
CA GLN A 75 -4.03 -32.01 23.38
C GLN A 75 -5.14 -32.80 24.06
N ASP A 76 -6.15 -32.13 24.60
CA ASP A 76 -7.30 -32.77 25.25
C ASP A 76 -8.09 -33.63 24.26
N LYS A 77 -8.34 -33.12 23.04
CA LYS A 77 -8.98 -33.90 21.96
C LYS A 77 -8.14 -35.11 21.53
N ASN A 78 -6.84 -34.95 21.35
CA ASN A 78 -5.95 -36.07 21.02
C ASN A 78 -5.87 -37.12 22.15
N ASN A 79 -6.01 -36.70 23.40
CA ASN A 79 -5.96 -37.59 24.57
C ASN A 79 -7.30 -38.30 24.81
N GLU A 80 -8.43 -37.69 24.41
CA GLU A 80 -9.75 -38.34 24.37
C GLU A 80 -9.86 -39.36 23.22
N GLU A 81 -9.30 -39.07 22.05
CA GLU A 81 -9.29 -40.00 20.90
C GLU A 81 -8.33 -41.20 21.08
N SER A 82 -7.42 -41.14 22.06
CA SER A 82 -6.46 -42.22 22.37
C SER A 82 -6.87 -43.13 23.54
N LYS A 83 -8.11 -43.00 24.04
CA LYS A 83 -8.69 -43.81 25.13
C LYS A 83 -9.77 -44.76 24.62
#